data_AF-A0A9E7G589-F1
#
_entry.id   AF-A0A9E7G589-F1
#
_cell.length_a   1.000
_cell.length_b   1.000
_cell.length_c   1.000
_cell.angle_alpha   90.00
_cell.angle_beta   90.00
_cell.angle_gamma   90.00
#
_symmetry.space_group_name_H-M   'P 1'
#
loop_
_entity.id
_entity.type
_entity.pdbx_description
1 polymer ?
#
loop_
_entity_poly.entity_id
_entity_poly.type
_entity_poly.pdbx_seq_one_letter_code
_entity_poly.pdbx_strand_id
1 'polypeptide(L)'
;MLQNIKDWLVEQTIKELRKRIENRLNCFCLSSSVSHGNLEANLRTLSTYIHSQMQMVETFQDLFHIHGRCILEEILTNFLKQSAQKVYTELLKQRQESVPFSALLINLSKSDTFYGNLLLQVLQLTDPSRSMFIEPMSGWFDAEGHELLGLLFFDVLDSCVGQVGLCILDSLLCILLKDSLEHALRSLKSLLDASVLNELHKMDDYLGPATSLPLQGWTSYKNMIKIASDSWEPLVPCFATIGQLQLVRCLISLKLQSTSKSINSEMKDNPAIKFLQAFNKERKLCGLFSPLQSIYISEEPPILLGRSASILSISQLPQYVLDSHLGTLTSKTKKSIIDFSPVAIGLGTFLKQFHPSHMTQYVQYMGQYVRITAEIAYGGVYDPHILSADLALEVLKPAFWLMYFCRHMSISKNLAELCLPLSLVAMLQM
;
A
#
# COMPACT_ATOMS: atom_id res chain seq x y z
N MET A 1 3.17 -22.71 -53.72
CA MET A 1 3.34 -21.25 -53.95
C MET A 1 2.35 -20.43 -53.12
N LEU A 2 1.03 -20.67 -53.23
CA LEU A 2 -0.01 -19.99 -52.42
C LEU A 2 0.16 -20.13 -50.89
N GLN A 3 0.51 -21.32 -50.39
CA GLN A 3 0.75 -21.53 -48.96
C GLN A 3 1.90 -20.66 -48.42
N ASN A 4 2.98 -20.52 -49.21
CA ASN A 4 4.15 -19.74 -48.86
C ASN A 4 3.87 -18.22 -48.84
N ILE A 5 2.95 -17.75 -49.69
CA ILE A 5 2.48 -16.35 -49.69
C ILE A 5 1.58 -16.07 -48.48
N LYS A 6 0.71 -17.03 -48.12
CA LYS A 6 -0.15 -16.94 -46.94
C LYS A 6 0.69 -16.85 -45.66
N ASP A 7 1.67 -17.73 -45.51
CA ASP A 7 2.55 -17.76 -44.33
C ASP A 7 3.39 -16.48 -44.22
N TRP A 8 3.91 -15.97 -45.35
CA TRP A 8 4.62 -14.68 -45.40
C TRP A 8 3.73 -13.49 -45.01
N LEU A 9 2.48 -13.44 -45.50
CA LEU A 9 1.52 -12.38 -45.17
C LEU A 9 1.17 -12.38 -43.68
N VAL A 10 0.97 -13.56 -43.09
CA VAL A 10 0.73 -13.71 -41.65
C VAL A 10 1.93 -13.18 -40.86
N GLU A 11 3.16 -13.56 -41.25
CA GLU A 11 4.37 -13.09 -40.57
C GLU A 11 4.53 -11.56 -40.63
N GLN A 12 4.30 -10.94 -41.79
CA GLN A 12 4.37 -9.48 -41.91
C GLN A 12 3.27 -8.78 -41.11
N THR A 13 2.07 -9.34 -41.09
CA THR A 13 0.94 -8.79 -40.31
C THR A 13 1.25 -8.82 -38.82
N ILE A 14 1.79 -9.93 -38.31
CA ILE A 14 2.24 -10.09 -36.92
C ILE A 14 3.34 -9.08 -36.58
N LYS A 15 4.31 -8.89 -37.47
CA LYS A 15 5.42 -7.96 -37.28
C LYS A 15 4.95 -6.50 -37.21
N GLU A 16 4.05 -6.10 -38.10
CA GLU A 16 3.49 -4.76 -38.11
C GLU A 16 2.56 -4.51 -36.91
N LEU A 17 1.74 -5.48 -36.54
CA LEU A 17 0.89 -5.45 -35.36
C LEU A 17 1.72 -5.26 -34.08
N ARG A 18 2.80 -6.02 -33.93
CA ARG A 18 3.78 -5.84 -32.85
C ARG A 18 4.28 -4.40 -32.81
N LYS A 19 4.82 -3.89 -33.92
CA LYS A 19 5.36 -2.53 -34.00
C LYS A 19 4.33 -1.47 -33.60
N ARG A 20 3.08 -1.62 -34.04
CA ARG A 20 1.98 -0.70 -33.72
C ARG A 20 1.63 -0.69 -32.24
N ILE A 21 1.54 -1.85 -31.60
CA ILE A 21 1.24 -1.99 -30.18
C ILE A 21 2.39 -1.43 -29.33
N GLU A 22 3.62 -1.81 -29.65
CA GLU A 22 4.82 -1.35 -28.96
C GLU A 22 4.94 0.19 -29.04
N ASN A 23 4.75 0.76 -30.24
CA ASN A 23 4.75 2.21 -30.41
C ASN A 23 3.65 2.88 -29.58
N ARG A 24 2.42 2.35 -29.58
CA ARG A 24 1.32 2.96 -28.82
C ARG A 24 1.56 2.90 -27.31
N LEU A 25 2.05 1.77 -26.80
CA LEU A 25 2.37 1.58 -25.39
C LEU A 25 3.58 2.42 -24.95
N ASN A 26 4.56 2.63 -25.82
CA ASN A 26 5.66 3.56 -25.55
C ASN A 26 5.21 5.03 -25.62
N CYS A 27 4.24 5.36 -26.48
CA CYS A 27 3.68 6.72 -26.56
C CYS A 27 2.78 7.09 -25.37
N PHE A 28 2.24 6.10 -24.63
CA PHE A 28 1.58 6.32 -23.34
C PHE A 28 2.50 7.07 -22.35
N CYS A 29 3.82 6.94 -22.52
CA CYS A 29 4.84 7.48 -21.62
C CYS A 29 5.12 8.99 -21.74
N LEU A 30 4.57 9.72 -22.73
CA LEU A 30 5.06 11.07 -23.09
C LEU A 30 4.31 12.25 -22.47
N SER A 31 3.25 12.05 -21.69
CA SER A 31 2.56 13.15 -20.99
C SER A 31 3.07 13.29 -19.55
N SER A 32 4.31 13.72 -19.38
CA SER A 32 4.93 14.00 -18.08
C SER A 32 4.34 15.22 -17.34
N SER A 33 3.35 15.91 -17.91
CA SER A 33 2.59 16.95 -17.22
C SER A 33 1.37 16.36 -16.51
N VAL A 34 1.54 16.14 -15.21
CA VAL A 34 0.51 15.72 -14.27
C VAL A 34 -0.63 16.74 -14.28
N SER A 35 -1.74 16.39 -14.93
CA SER A 35 -3.07 16.88 -14.56
C SER A 35 -3.91 15.67 -14.19
N HIS A 36 -4.62 15.77 -13.08
CA HIS A 36 -5.24 14.68 -12.34
C HIS A 36 -6.32 13.91 -13.13
N GLY A 37 -6.71 14.39 -14.32
CA GLY A 37 -7.61 13.69 -15.25
C GLY A 37 -6.94 12.95 -16.41
N ASN A 38 -5.61 12.99 -16.56
CA ASN A 38 -4.96 12.48 -17.78
C ASN A 38 -4.66 10.98 -17.73
N LEU A 39 -4.30 10.39 -16.57
CA LEU A 39 -3.88 8.98 -16.52
C LEU A 39 -5.01 8.01 -16.88
N GLU A 40 -6.17 8.14 -16.23
CA GLU A 40 -7.31 7.27 -16.53
C GLU A 40 -7.82 7.50 -17.96
N ALA A 41 -7.89 8.77 -18.41
CA ALA A 41 -8.29 9.08 -19.79
C ALA A 41 -7.31 8.51 -20.83
N ASN A 42 -6.01 8.57 -20.58
CA ASN A 42 -4.97 7.95 -21.40
C ASN A 42 -5.12 6.43 -21.42
N LEU A 43 -5.40 5.80 -20.28
CA LEU A 43 -5.66 4.36 -20.21
C LEU A 43 -6.96 3.98 -20.93
N ARG A 44 -8.03 4.77 -20.84
CA ARG A 44 -9.27 4.53 -21.61
C ARG A 44 -9.02 4.61 -23.12
N THR A 45 -8.19 5.57 -23.54
CA THR A 45 -7.77 5.70 -24.94
C THR A 45 -6.92 4.51 -25.38
N LEU A 46 -6.01 4.05 -24.53
CA LEU A 46 -5.19 2.86 -24.77
C LEU A 46 -6.05 1.59 -24.82
N SER A 47 -6.99 1.42 -23.90
CA SER A 47 -7.96 0.31 -23.85
C SER A 47 -8.76 0.23 -25.14
N THR A 48 -9.34 1.35 -25.57
CA THR A 48 -10.10 1.46 -26.82
C THR A 48 -9.23 1.07 -28.02
N TYR A 49 -7.97 1.50 -28.03
CA TYR A 49 -7.02 1.13 -29.08
C TYR A 49 -6.71 -0.37 -29.08
N ILE A 50 -6.36 -0.97 -27.93
CA ILE A 50 -6.07 -2.40 -27.83
C ILE A 50 -7.30 -3.22 -28.25
N HIS A 51 -8.50 -2.81 -27.83
CA HIS A 51 -9.75 -3.46 -28.24
C HIS A 51 -9.98 -3.34 -29.75
N SER A 52 -9.71 -2.19 -30.37
CA SER A 52 -9.80 -2.04 -31.83
C SER A 52 -8.81 -2.94 -32.58
N GLN A 53 -7.59 -3.14 -32.04
CA GLN A 53 -6.61 -4.06 -32.62
C GLN A 53 -7.06 -5.52 -32.47
N MET A 54 -7.65 -5.89 -31.32
CA MET A 54 -8.27 -7.20 -31.13
C MET A 54 -9.35 -7.47 -32.17
N GLN A 55 -10.31 -6.56 -32.33
CA GLN A 55 -11.39 -6.70 -33.32
C GLN A 55 -10.85 -6.83 -34.75
N MET A 56 -9.85 -6.02 -35.11
CA MET A 56 -9.19 -6.12 -36.41
C MET A 56 -8.58 -7.51 -36.61
N VAL A 57 -7.87 -8.04 -35.63
CA VAL A 57 -7.22 -9.36 -35.72
C VAL A 57 -8.24 -10.50 -35.74
N GLU A 58 -9.36 -10.37 -35.02
CA GLU A 58 -10.49 -11.32 -35.07
C GLU A 58 -11.11 -11.38 -36.47
N THR A 59 -11.28 -10.24 -37.15
CA THR A 59 -11.76 -10.25 -38.55
C THR A 59 -10.79 -10.93 -39.51
N PHE A 60 -9.48 -10.87 -39.25
CA PHE A 60 -8.47 -11.58 -40.04
C PHE A 60 -8.38 -13.07 -39.72
N GLN A 61 -8.78 -13.48 -38.51
CA GLN A 61 -8.72 -14.88 -38.09
C GLN A 61 -9.61 -15.77 -38.96
N ASP A 62 -10.79 -15.29 -39.35
CA ASP A 62 -11.70 -16.02 -40.24
C ASP A 62 -11.15 -16.14 -41.67
N LEU A 63 -10.41 -15.13 -42.14
CA LEU A 63 -9.81 -15.08 -43.48
C LEU A 63 -8.58 -15.97 -43.60
N PHE A 64 -7.74 -16.04 -42.57
CA PHE A 64 -6.44 -16.72 -42.63
C PHE A 64 -6.40 -18.03 -41.83
N HIS A 65 -7.47 -18.41 -41.12
CA HIS A 65 -7.50 -19.55 -40.20
C HIS A 65 -6.35 -19.53 -39.18
N ILE A 66 -6.09 -18.35 -38.62
CA ILE A 66 -5.06 -18.14 -37.59
C ILE A 66 -5.72 -17.90 -36.23
N HIS A 67 -5.03 -18.27 -35.14
CA HIS A 67 -5.49 -17.95 -33.78
C HIS A 67 -5.12 -16.51 -33.42
N GLY A 68 -5.74 -15.55 -34.10
CA GLY A 68 -5.39 -14.13 -34.04
C GLY A 68 -5.40 -13.57 -32.62
N ARG A 69 -6.41 -13.94 -31.82
CA ARG A 69 -6.49 -13.56 -30.40
C ARG A 69 -5.28 -14.03 -29.58
N CYS A 70 -4.90 -15.31 -29.69
CA CYS A 70 -3.75 -15.85 -28.98
C CYS A 70 -2.45 -15.14 -29.36
N ILE A 71 -2.31 -14.79 -30.65
CA ILE A 71 -1.14 -14.05 -31.15
C ILE A 71 -1.08 -12.66 -30.53
N LEU A 72 -2.19 -11.92 -30.46
CA LEU A 72 -2.20 -10.59 -29.85
C LEU A 72 -1.88 -10.66 -28.36
N GLU A 73 -2.50 -11.60 -27.64
CA GLU A 73 -2.27 -11.82 -26.21
C GLU A 73 -0.80 -12.16 -25.93
N GLU A 74 -0.16 -12.97 -26.78
CA GLU A 74 1.26 -13.31 -26.68
C GLU A 74 2.16 -12.08 -26.95
N ILE A 75 1.89 -11.32 -28.02
CA ILE A 75 2.64 -10.09 -28.34
C ILE A 75 2.58 -9.11 -27.17
N LEU A 76 1.37 -8.82 -26.68
CA LEU A 76 1.14 -7.92 -25.57
C LEU A 76 1.85 -8.41 -24.32
N THR A 77 1.68 -9.68 -23.96
CA THR A 77 2.34 -10.29 -22.79
C THR A 77 3.85 -10.18 -22.88
N ASN A 78 4.45 -10.47 -24.04
CA ASN A 78 5.90 -10.41 -24.23
C ASN A 78 6.43 -8.97 -24.10
N PHE A 79 5.72 -7.98 -24.66
CA PHE A 79 6.08 -6.58 -24.47
C PHE A 79 6.02 -6.15 -23.00
N LEU A 80 4.92 -6.49 -22.31
CA LEU A 80 4.74 -6.15 -20.90
C LEU A 80 5.86 -6.75 -20.04
N LYS A 81 6.23 -8.02 -20.30
CA LYS A 81 7.35 -8.68 -19.61
C LYS A 81 8.68 -7.98 -19.88
N GLN A 82 8.97 -7.58 -21.12
CA GLN A 82 10.21 -6.87 -21.45
C GLN A 82 10.26 -5.48 -20.79
N SER A 83 9.15 -4.75 -20.80
CA SER A 83 9.04 -3.47 -20.10
C SER A 83 9.31 -3.63 -18.59
N ALA A 84 8.73 -4.66 -17.96
CA ALA A 84 8.94 -4.94 -16.55
C ALA A 84 10.36 -5.38 -16.23
N GLN A 85 10.98 -6.20 -17.08
CA GLN A 85 12.36 -6.66 -16.89
C GLN A 85 13.36 -5.50 -16.88
N LYS A 86 13.15 -4.49 -17.72
CA LYS A 86 13.97 -3.27 -17.73
C LYS A 86 13.87 -2.53 -16.39
N VAL A 87 12.64 -2.30 -15.90
CA VAL A 87 12.42 -1.68 -14.58
C VAL A 87 13.05 -2.50 -13.47
N TYR A 88 12.80 -3.81 -13.45
CA TYR A 88 13.37 -4.73 -12.46
C TYR A 88 14.90 -4.66 -12.38
N THR A 89 15.56 -4.66 -13.55
CA THR A 89 17.03 -4.59 -13.62
C THR A 89 17.55 -3.28 -13.04
N GLU A 90 16.83 -2.18 -13.28
CA GLU A 90 17.16 -0.86 -12.73
C GLU A 90 16.97 -0.83 -11.20
N LEU A 91 15.86 -1.37 -10.69
CA LEU A 91 15.60 -1.50 -9.25
C LEU A 91 16.69 -2.31 -8.54
N LEU A 92 17.13 -3.43 -9.13
CA LEU A 92 18.17 -4.26 -8.56
C LEU A 92 19.53 -3.55 -8.46
N LYS A 93 19.91 -2.77 -9.48
CA LYS A 93 21.16 -1.98 -9.44
C LYS A 93 21.13 -0.98 -8.29
N GLN A 94 20.01 -0.29 -8.12
CA GLN A 94 19.86 0.71 -7.07
C GLN A 94 19.89 0.12 -5.66
N ARG A 95 19.35 -1.10 -5.48
CA ARG A 95 19.49 -1.83 -4.21
C ARG A 95 20.96 -2.08 -3.86
N GLN A 96 21.77 -2.48 -4.85
CA GLN A 96 23.21 -2.71 -4.64
C GLN A 96 23.95 -1.43 -4.22
N GLU A 97 23.49 -0.28 -4.71
CA GLU A 97 24.05 1.04 -4.41
C GLU A 97 23.46 1.69 -3.14
N SER A 98 22.51 1.05 -2.46
CA SER A 98 21.86 1.53 -1.22
C SER A 98 21.20 2.92 -1.33
N VAL A 99 20.61 3.20 -2.49
CA VAL A 99 20.03 4.51 -2.83
C VAL A 99 18.72 4.78 -2.06
N PRO A 100 18.45 6.02 -1.59
CA PRO A 100 17.17 6.38 -0.95
C PRO A 100 15.96 6.29 -1.89
N PHE A 101 14.77 6.09 -1.31
CA PHE A 101 13.50 6.00 -2.06
C PHE A 101 13.18 7.25 -2.91
N SER A 102 13.59 8.44 -2.48
CA SER A 102 13.42 9.67 -3.26
C SER A 102 14.22 9.66 -4.57
N ALA A 103 15.43 9.09 -4.54
CA ALA A 103 16.27 8.94 -5.74
C ALA A 103 15.77 7.81 -6.65
N LEU A 104 15.13 6.78 -6.10
CA LEU A 104 14.38 5.78 -6.87
C LEU A 104 13.29 6.45 -7.74
N LEU A 105 12.47 7.34 -7.15
CA LEU A 105 11.42 8.06 -7.90
C LEU A 105 12.00 8.91 -9.03
N ILE A 106 13.14 9.57 -8.79
CA ILE A 106 13.85 10.35 -9.82
C ILE A 106 14.34 9.44 -10.96
N ASN A 107 14.86 8.26 -10.66
CA ASN A 107 15.31 7.36 -11.72
C ASN A 107 14.13 6.73 -12.49
N LEU A 108 13.01 6.42 -11.82
CA LEU A 108 11.78 6.01 -12.48
C LEU A 108 11.24 7.10 -13.41
N SER A 109 11.39 8.38 -13.06
CA SER A 109 11.04 9.52 -13.92
C SER A 109 11.86 9.63 -15.20
N LYS A 110 13.04 9.00 -15.23
CA LYS A 110 13.88 8.90 -16.42
C LYS A 110 13.58 7.64 -17.25
N SER A 111 12.72 6.74 -16.76
CA SER A 111 12.37 5.51 -17.47
C SER A 111 11.48 5.80 -18.66
N ASP A 112 11.86 5.30 -19.84
CA ASP A 112 11.06 5.36 -21.07
C ASP A 112 10.06 4.20 -21.18
N THR A 113 10.02 3.32 -20.17
CA THR A 113 9.23 2.09 -20.22
C THR A 113 7.79 2.30 -19.76
N PHE A 114 6.86 1.50 -20.30
CA PHE A 114 5.44 1.52 -19.90
C PHE A 114 5.28 1.33 -18.39
N TYR A 115 5.88 0.29 -17.80
CA TYR A 115 5.78 0.05 -16.36
C TYR A 115 6.54 1.05 -15.50
N GLY A 116 7.64 1.62 -15.97
CA GLY A 116 8.35 2.67 -15.24
C GLY A 116 7.47 3.90 -15.05
N ASN A 117 6.81 4.34 -16.12
CA ASN A 117 5.90 5.48 -16.10
C ASN A 117 4.58 5.18 -15.37
N LEU A 118 4.00 4.00 -15.57
CA LEU A 118 2.79 3.58 -14.86
C LEU A 118 3.05 3.53 -13.35
N LEU A 119 4.15 2.89 -12.93
CA LEU A 119 4.54 2.80 -11.52
C LEU A 119 4.77 4.18 -10.91
N LEU A 120 5.51 5.05 -11.60
CA LEU A 120 5.74 6.42 -11.14
C LEU A 120 4.44 7.19 -10.94
N GLN A 121 3.52 7.16 -11.91
CA GLN A 121 2.25 7.88 -11.81
C GLN A 121 1.37 7.32 -10.70
N VAL A 122 1.29 5.99 -10.54
CA VAL A 122 0.57 5.37 -9.41
C VAL A 122 1.17 5.83 -8.08
N LEU A 123 2.49 5.86 -7.93
CA LEU A 123 3.16 6.32 -6.70
C LEU A 123 2.94 7.82 -6.44
N GLN A 124 2.86 8.65 -7.48
CA GLN A 124 2.60 10.09 -7.33
C GLN A 124 1.14 10.39 -6.95
N LEU A 125 0.18 9.68 -7.55
CA LEU A 125 -1.25 9.87 -7.27
C LEU A 125 -1.67 9.32 -5.91
N THR A 126 -0.89 8.39 -5.36
CA THR A 126 -1.15 7.77 -4.05
C THR A 126 -0.18 8.24 -2.96
N ASP A 127 0.59 9.31 -3.22
CA ASP A 127 1.53 9.88 -2.25
C ASP A 127 0.78 10.27 -0.95
N PRO A 128 1.11 9.67 0.21
CA PRO A 128 0.44 9.94 1.48
C PRO A 128 0.51 11.39 1.94
N SER A 129 1.46 12.17 1.41
CA SER A 129 1.63 13.59 1.76
C SER A 129 0.70 14.51 0.97
N ARG A 130 0.11 14.00 -0.12
CA ARG A 130 -0.67 14.77 -1.10
C ARG A 130 -2.05 14.19 -1.38
N SER A 131 -2.31 12.96 -0.93
CA SER A 131 -3.56 12.23 -1.16
C SER A 131 -4.03 11.57 0.13
N MET A 132 -5.34 11.35 0.23
CA MET A 132 -6.00 10.67 1.35
C MET A 132 -6.69 9.41 0.86
N PHE A 133 -6.40 8.27 1.46
CA PHE A 133 -7.10 7.03 1.18
C PHE A 133 -8.42 6.97 1.96
N ILE A 134 -9.53 6.90 1.22
CA ILE A 134 -10.89 6.79 1.77
C ILE A 134 -11.37 5.37 1.53
N GLU A 135 -11.34 4.55 2.59
CA GLU A 135 -11.66 3.12 2.50
C GLU A 135 -13.07 2.83 1.97
N PRO A 136 -14.17 3.50 2.42
CA PRO A 136 -15.50 3.25 1.87
C PRO A 136 -15.59 3.46 0.35
N MET A 137 -14.73 4.32 -0.20
CA MET A 137 -14.63 4.61 -1.64
C MET A 137 -13.56 3.76 -2.34
N SER A 138 -12.71 3.05 -1.58
CA SER A 138 -11.59 2.26 -2.09
C SER A 138 -10.71 3.03 -3.08
N GLY A 139 -10.38 4.28 -2.71
CA GLY A 139 -9.64 5.19 -3.57
C GLY A 139 -8.90 6.29 -2.81
N TRP A 140 -8.03 6.98 -3.53
CA TRP A 140 -7.25 8.13 -3.09
C TRP A 140 -7.88 9.42 -3.61
N PHE A 141 -7.96 10.42 -2.75
CA PHE A 141 -8.58 11.70 -3.03
C PHE A 141 -7.63 12.84 -2.70
N ASP A 142 -7.73 13.95 -3.43
CA ASP A 142 -7.05 15.19 -3.07
C ASP A 142 -7.80 15.93 -1.94
N ALA A 143 -7.22 17.05 -1.48
CA ALA A 143 -7.84 17.88 -0.44
C ALA A 143 -9.14 18.59 -0.88
N GLU A 144 -9.39 18.66 -2.19
CA GLU A 144 -10.59 19.25 -2.79
C GLU A 144 -11.72 18.22 -2.94
N GLY A 145 -11.42 16.94 -2.76
CA GLY A 145 -12.38 15.83 -2.86
C GLY A 145 -12.43 15.18 -4.24
N HIS A 146 -11.50 15.48 -5.14
CA HIS A 146 -11.39 14.80 -6.42
C HIS A 146 -10.70 13.44 -6.26
N GLU A 147 -11.26 12.42 -6.90
CA GLU A 147 -10.63 11.10 -6.96
C GLU A 147 -9.35 11.17 -7.83
N LEU A 148 -8.23 10.76 -7.26
CA LEU A 148 -6.92 10.69 -7.91
C LEU A 148 -6.66 9.31 -8.50
N LEU A 149 -7.04 8.25 -7.77
CA LEU A 149 -6.87 6.86 -8.16
C LEU A 149 -7.84 5.99 -7.36
N GLY A 150 -8.54 5.04 -7.99
CA GLY A 150 -9.43 4.12 -7.28
C GLY A 150 -9.69 2.83 -8.05
N LEU A 151 -10.74 2.11 -7.68
CA LEU A 151 -11.06 0.80 -8.29
C LEU A 151 -11.29 0.87 -9.81
N LEU A 152 -11.96 1.92 -10.29
CA LEU A 152 -12.24 2.12 -11.72
C LEU A 152 -10.96 2.21 -12.56
N PHE A 153 -9.91 2.81 -12.03
CA PHE A 153 -8.61 2.84 -12.68
C PHE A 153 -8.06 1.42 -12.91
N PHE A 154 -8.18 0.53 -11.92
CA PHE A 154 -7.74 -0.86 -12.06
C PHE A 154 -8.63 -1.69 -12.99
N ASP A 155 -9.92 -1.35 -13.12
CA ASP A 155 -10.80 -1.93 -14.13
C ASP A 155 -10.34 -1.59 -15.56
N VAL A 156 -10.05 -0.31 -15.80
CA VAL A 156 -9.53 0.15 -17.10
C VAL A 156 -8.13 -0.43 -17.36
N LEU A 157 -7.26 -0.47 -16.35
CA LEU A 157 -5.93 -1.06 -16.48
C LEU A 157 -6.01 -2.54 -16.85
N ASP A 158 -6.86 -3.33 -16.18
CA ASP A 158 -7.10 -4.74 -16.49
C ASP A 158 -7.54 -4.92 -17.95
N SER A 159 -8.40 -4.05 -18.47
CA SER A 159 -8.81 -4.09 -19.89
C SER A 159 -7.66 -3.83 -20.88
N CYS A 160 -6.60 -3.14 -20.44
CA CYS A 160 -5.43 -2.83 -21.28
C CYS A 160 -4.37 -3.92 -21.23
N VAL A 161 -4.06 -4.42 -20.03
CA VAL A 161 -2.87 -5.26 -19.79
C VAL A 161 -3.20 -6.68 -19.32
N GLY A 162 -4.48 -6.94 -19.03
CA GLY A 162 -4.99 -8.19 -18.51
C GLY A 162 -4.45 -8.55 -17.11
N GLN A 163 -4.86 -9.73 -16.64
CA GLN A 163 -4.42 -10.27 -15.35
C GLN A 163 -2.89 -10.39 -15.25
N VAL A 164 -2.22 -10.76 -16.35
CA VAL A 164 -0.75 -10.88 -16.38
C VAL A 164 -0.10 -9.53 -16.11
N GLY A 165 -0.61 -8.45 -16.70
CA GLY A 165 -0.06 -7.13 -16.48
C GLY A 165 -0.30 -6.59 -15.06
N LEU A 166 -1.48 -6.84 -14.50
CA LEU A 166 -1.75 -6.51 -13.09
C LEU A 166 -0.83 -7.29 -12.13
N CYS A 167 -0.58 -8.58 -12.40
CA CYS A 167 0.38 -9.37 -11.62
C CYS A 167 1.81 -8.82 -11.72
N ILE A 168 2.21 -8.32 -12.90
CA ILE A 168 3.51 -7.69 -13.09
C ILE A 168 3.61 -6.42 -12.23
N LEU A 169 2.58 -5.56 -12.23
CA LEU A 169 2.55 -4.36 -11.41
C LEU A 169 2.63 -4.69 -9.91
N ASP A 170 1.85 -5.67 -9.44
CA ASP A 170 1.91 -6.15 -8.05
C ASP A 170 3.31 -6.64 -7.67
N SER A 171 3.98 -7.35 -8.58
CA SER A 171 5.35 -7.86 -8.37
C SER A 171 6.37 -6.73 -8.25
N LEU A 172 6.26 -5.67 -9.07
CA LEU A 172 7.12 -4.49 -8.97
C LEU A 172 6.89 -3.74 -7.65
N LEU A 173 5.64 -3.55 -7.24
CA LEU A 173 5.29 -2.95 -5.96
C LEU A 173 5.82 -3.77 -4.79
N CYS A 174 5.82 -5.11 -4.90
CA CYS A 174 6.37 -5.98 -3.88
C CYS A 174 7.88 -5.79 -3.67
N ILE A 175 8.64 -5.55 -4.74
CA ILE A 175 10.08 -5.27 -4.65
C ILE A 175 10.30 -3.95 -3.90
N LEU A 176 9.56 -2.91 -4.27
CA LEU A 176 9.62 -1.61 -3.58
C LEU A 176 9.22 -1.72 -2.11
N LEU A 177 8.23 -2.55 -1.81
CA LEU A 177 7.75 -2.77 -0.46
C LEU A 177 8.83 -3.46 0.39
N LYS A 178 9.49 -4.48 -0.15
CA LYS A 178 10.62 -5.16 0.50
C LYS A 178 11.73 -4.16 0.83
N ASP A 179 12.14 -3.36 -0.14
CA ASP A 179 13.20 -2.34 0.08
C ASP A 179 12.78 -1.29 1.12
N SER A 180 11.51 -0.88 1.12
CA SER A 180 10.95 0.07 2.09
C SER A 180 10.90 -0.51 3.50
N LEU A 181 10.56 -1.79 3.64
CA LEU A 181 10.57 -2.52 4.92
C LEU A 181 11.99 -2.67 5.47
N GLU A 182 12.96 -3.06 4.63
CA GLU A 182 14.37 -3.16 5.02
C GLU A 182 14.96 -1.79 5.42
N HIS A 183 14.56 -0.73 4.72
CA HIS A 183 14.94 0.64 5.08
C HIS A 183 14.34 1.06 6.43
N ALA A 184 13.03 0.89 6.62
CA ALA A 184 12.36 1.20 7.88
C ALA A 184 12.96 0.42 9.07
N LEU A 185 13.33 -0.84 8.84
CA LEU A 185 14.02 -1.66 9.84
C LEU A 185 15.37 -1.08 10.22
N ARG A 186 16.21 -0.72 9.24
CA ARG A 186 17.52 -0.10 9.47
C ARG A 186 17.39 1.24 10.20
N SER A 187 16.45 2.09 9.76
CA SER A 187 16.17 3.37 10.39
C SER A 187 15.73 3.20 11.85
N LEU A 188 14.78 2.30 12.12
CA LEU A 188 14.31 2.02 13.48
C LEU A 188 15.43 1.46 14.37
N LYS A 189 16.24 0.53 13.86
CA LYS A 189 17.41 0.00 14.62
C LYS A 189 18.43 1.10 14.93
N SER A 190 18.66 2.04 14.01
CA SER A 190 19.58 3.16 14.23
C SER A 190 19.08 4.17 15.26
N LEU A 191 17.76 4.36 15.35
CA LEU A 191 17.13 5.27 16.30
C LEU A 191 16.93 4.66 17.69
N LEU A 192 16.90 3.32 17.79
CA LEU A 192 16.88 2.59 19.05
C LEU A 192 18.30 2.34 19.57
N ASP A 193 19.03 3.42 19.81
CA ASP A 193 20.35 3.35 20.42
C ASP A 193 20.29 2.96 21.93
N ALA A 194 21.45 2.75 22.54
CA ALA A 194 21.52 2.36 23.95
C ALA A 194 20.91 3.40 24.91
N SER A 195 20.93 4.69 24.54
CA SER A 195 20.35 5.77 25.34
C SER A 195 18.83 5.70 25.34
N VAL A 196 18.23 5.63 24.14
CA VAL A 196 16.79 5.52 23.95
C VAL A 196 16.26 4.22 24.56
N LEU A 197 16.97 3.10 24.39
CA LEU A 197 16.59 1.83 25.02
C LEU A 197 16.60 1.89 26.54
N ASN A 198 17.59 2.56 27.15
CA ASN A 198 17.63 2.74 28.60
C ASN A 198 16.45 3.58 29.10
N GLU A 199 16.09 4.64 28.38
CA GLU A 199 14.89 5.42 28.70
C GLU A 199 13.60 4.62 28.54
N LEU A 200 13.45 3.85 27.45
CA LEU A 200 12.30 2.96 27.25
C LEU A 200 12.20 1.88 28.34
N HIS A 201 13.32 1.34 28.80
CA HIS A 201 13.32 0.36 29.90
C HIS A 201 12.93 0.97 31.24
N LYS A 202 13.44 2.15 31.60
CA LYS A 202 12.98 2.88 32.81
C LYS A 202 11.49 3.17 32.77
N MET A 203 10.95 3.36 31.56
CA MET A 203 9.54 3.60 31.36
C MET A 203 8.64 2.37 31.52
N ASP A 204 9.19 1.16 31.42
CA ASP A 204 8.44 -0.07 31.73
C ASP A 204 7.98 -0.09 33.19
N ASP A 205 8.83 0.39 34.10
CA ASP A 205 8.51 0.51 35.52
C ASP A 205 7.34 1.48 35.78
N TYR A 206 7.08 2.41 34.86
CA TYR A 206 5.99 3.40 34.98
C TYR A 206 4.70 2.96 34.29
N LEU A 207 4.79 2.24 33.17
CA LEU A 207 3.60 1.74 32.45
C LEU A 207 2.97 0.52 33.13
N GLY A 208 3.77 -0.28 33.84
CA GLY A 208 3.30 -1.57 34.34
C GLY A 208 2.83 -2.50 33.21
N PRO A 209 2.05 -3.55 33.50
CA PRO A 209 1.57 -4.45 32.47
C PRO A 209 0.54 -3.77 31.57
N ALA A 210 0.64 -4.01 30.25
CA ALA A 210 -0.24 -3.43 29.23
C ALA A 210 -1.73 -3.80 29.36
N THR A 211 -2.09 -4.72 30.26
CA THR A 211 -3.47 -5.06 30.62
C THR A 211 -4.05 -4.19 31.73
N SER A 212 -3.21 -3.42 32.42
CA SER A 212 -3.58 -2.53 33.53
C SER A 212 -3.50 -1.06 33.13
N LEU A 213 -3.95 -0.16 34.00
CA LEU A 213 -3.70 1.27 33.87
C LEU A 213 -2.23 1.57 34.23
N PRO A 214 -1.59 2.57 33.58
CA PRO A 214 -0.23 2.97 33.92
C PRO A 214 -0.09 3.38 35.40
N LEU A 215 1.01 3.00 36.03
CA LEU A 215 1.24 3.25 37.47
C LEU A 215 1.37 4.74 37.79
N GLN A 216 1.91 5.55 36.86
CA GLN A 216 1.95 7.02 37.00
C GLN A 216 0.86 7.73 36.17
N GLY A 217 -0.14 6.98 35.68
CA GLY A 217 -1.24 7.52 34.88
C GLY A 217 -0.78 8.17 33.58
N TRP A 218 -1.36 9.32 33.23
CA TRP A 218 -1.11 10.02 31.96
C TRP A 218 0.35 10.46 31.74
N THR A 219 1.06 10.78 32.81
CA THR A 219 2.41 11.36 32.73
C THR A 219 3.41 10.39 32.08
N SER A 220 3.19 9.08 32.25
CA SER A 220 3.99 8.02 31.61
C SER A 220 3.98 8.15 30.09
N TYR A 221 2.79 8.29 29.49
CA TYR A 221 2.64 8.43 28.04
C TYR A 221 3.08 9.80 27.53
N LYS A 222 2.86 10.87 28.29
CA LYS A 222 3.32 12.22 27.92
C LYS A 222 4.83 12.26 27.66
N ASN A 223 5.61 11.59 28.48
CA ASN A 223 7.06 11.51 28.31
C ASN A 223 7.46 10.69 27.07
N MET A 224 6.74 9.61 26.76
CA MET A 224 7.01 8.77 25.58
C MET A 224 6.70 9.49 24.28
N ILE A 225 5.58 10.21 24.26
CA ILE A 225 5.20 11.04 23.12
C ILE A 225 6.28 12.06 22.83
N LYS A 226 6.88 12.66 23.87
CA LYS A 226 7.98 13.61 23.71
C LYS A 226 9.19 12.98 23.01
N ILE A 227 9.65 11.82 23.48
CA ILE A 227 10.78 11.10 22.86
C ILE A 227 10.50 10.82 21.38
N ALA A 228 9.32 10.29 21.05
CA ALA A 228 8.97 9.97 19.68
C ALA A 228 8.77 11.20 18.78
N SER A 229 8.24 12.30 19.33
CA SER A 229 8.06 13.54 18.57
C SER A 229 9.39 14.21 18.23
N ASP A 230 10.37 14.12 19.13
CA ASP A 230 11.68 14.77 18.96
C ASP A 230 12.62 13.94 18.06
N SER A 231 12.54 12.60 18.11
CA SER A 231 13.56 11.71 17.51
C SER A 231 13.06 10.77 16.41
N TRP A 232 11.75 10.47 16.36
CA TRP A 232 11.22 9.40 15.48
C TRP A 232 10.35 9.91 14.33
N GLU A 233 10.22 11.23 14.16
CA GLU A 233 9.51 11.85 13.02
C GLU A 233 9.93 11.28 11.65
N PRO A 234 11.23 11.02 11.37
CA PRO A 234 11.65 10.47 10.08
C PRO A 234 11.12 9.06 9.77
N LEU A 235 10.64 8.31 10.77
CA LEU A 235 10.05 6.98 10.55
C LEU A 235 8.63 7.05 9.98
N VAL A 236 7.91 8.15 10.20
CA VAL A 236 6.50 8.29 9.78
C VAL A 236 6.38 8.20 8.26
N PRO A 237 7.18 8.94 7.45
CA PRO A 237 7.19 8.76 6.00
C PRO A 237 7.59 7.36 5.55
N CYS A 238 8.49 6.68 6.26
CA CYS A 238 8.87 5.30 5.94
C CYS A 238 7.67 4.35 6.06
N PHE A 239 6.94 4.42 7.19
CA PHE A 239 5.74 3.60 7.38
C PHE A 239 4.63 4.01 6.42
N ALA A 240 4.43 5.29 6.17
CA ALA A 240 3.46 5.76 5.19
C ALA A 240 3.73 5.20 3.79
N THR A 241 5.00 5.16 3.37
CA THR A 241 5.42 4.58 2.08
C THR A 241 5.11 3.08 2.03
N ILE A 242 5.41 2.33 3.10
CA ILE A 242 5.06 0.90 3.20
C ILE A 242 3.55 0.72 3.05
N GLY A 243 2.74 1.52 3.76
CA GLY A 243 1.29 1.41 3.70
C GLY A 243 0.69 1.85 2.36
N GLN A 244 1.25 2.88 1.71
CA GLN A 244 0.88 3.29 0.36
C GLN A 244 1.02 2.11 -0.61
N LEU A 245 2.22 1.52 -0.67
CA LEU A 245 2.51 0.37 -1.53
C LEU A 245 1.56 -0.78 -1.21
N GLN A 246 1.34 -1.05 0.07
CA GLN A 246 0.48 -2.12 0.53
C GLN A 246 -1.00 -1.92 0.14
N LEU A 247 -1.54 -0.71 0.26
CA LEU A 247 -2.91 -0.36 -0.10
C LEU A 247 -3.15 -0.51 -1.61
N VAL A 248 -2.20 -0.03 -2.44
CA VAL A 248 -2.26 -0.21 -3.90
C VAL A 248 -2.31 -1.70 -4.25
N ARG A 249 -1.46 -2.51 -3.62
CA ARG A 249 -1.47 -3.97 -3.80
C ARG A 249 -2.77 -4.62 -3.35
N CYS A 250 -3.42 -4.10 -2.30
CA CYS A 250 -4.74 -4.56 -1.89
C CYS A 250 -5.79 -4.31 -2.97
N LEU A 251 -5.82 -3.13 -3.60
CA LEU A 251 -6.76 -2.88 -4.71
C LEU A 251 -6.47 -3.75 -5.94
N ILE A 252 -5.19 -3.95 -6.29
CA ILE A 252 -4.81 -4.87 -7.39
C ILE A 252 -5.27 -6.30 -7.05
N SER A 253 -5.06 -6.76 -5.81
CA SER A 253 -5.51 -8.08 -5.37
C SER A 253 -7.04 -8.21 -5.39
N LEU A 254 -7.78 -7.20 -4.94
CA LEU A 254 -9.25 -7.17 -5.04
C LEU A 254 -9.71 -7.30 -6.49
N LYS A 255 -9.08 -6.56 -7.40
CA LYS A 255 -9.36 -6.65 -8.84
C LYS A 255 -9.08 -8.06 -9.36
N LEU A 256 -7.89 -8.60 -9.12
CA LEU A 256 -7.50 -9.96 -9.55
C LEU A 256 -8.41 -11.05 -8.96
N GLN A 257 -8.87 -10.91 -7.72
CA GLN A 257 -9.83 -11.85 -7.10
C GLN A 257 -11.22 -11.77 -7.73
N SER A 258 -11.65 -10.58 -8.15
CA SER A 258 -12.93 -10.41 -8.85
C SER A 258 -12.95 -11.10 -10.23
N THR A 259 -11.83 -11.08 -10.96
CA THR A 259 -11.71 -11.70 -12.29
C THR A 259 -11.28 -13.18 -12.25
N SER A 260 -10.53 -13.62 -11.24
CA SER A 260 -10.05 -15.01 -11.13
C SER A 260 -11.10 -16.03 -10.70
N LYS A 261 -12.22 -15.61 -10.08
CA LYS A 261 -13.37 -16.49 -9.76
C LYS A 261 -13.97 -17.20 -10.99
N SER A 262 -13.61 -16.79 -12.20
CA SER A 262 -14.04 -17.42 -13.46
C SER A 262 -13.09 -18.49 -14.02
N ILE A 263 -11.90 -18.76 -13.41
CA ILE A 263 -10.84 -19.61 -14.00
C ILE A 263 -10.18 -20.49 -12.94
N ASN A 264 -10.91 -21.43 -12.35
CA ASN A 264 -10.34 -22.38 -11.36
C ASN A 264 -9.85 -23.72 -11.94
N SER A 265 -9.90 -23.95 -13.27
CA SER A 265 -9.54 -25.26 -13.85
C SER A 265 -8.28 -25.30 -14.74
N GLU A 266 -7.74 -24.17 -15.22
CA GLU A 266 -6.67 -24.21 -16.27
C GLU A 266 -5.32 -23.58 -15.88
N MET A 267 -5.20 -22.97 -14.70
CA MET A 267 -4.06 -22.07 -14.40
C MET A 267 -2.73 -22.76 -14.02
N LYS A 268 -2.64 -24.07 -13.84
CA LYS A 268 -1.38 -24.70 -13.35
C LYS A 268 -0.25 -24.77 -14.38
N ASP A 269 -0.55 -24.70 -15.68
CA ASP A 269 0.47 -24.83 -16.74
C ASP A 269 0.73 -23.56 -17.57
N ASN A 270 0.15 -22.42 -17.19
CA ASN A 270 0.32 -21.18 -17.94
C ASN A 270 1.78 -20.67 -17.86
N PRO A 271 2.49 -20.46 -19.00
CA PRO A 271 3.85 -19.92 -19.02
C PRO A 271 3.98 -18.51 -18.44
N ALA A 272 2.90 -17.72 -18.36
CA ALA A 272 2.87 -16.46 -17.62
C ALA A 272 3.01 -16.69 -16.10
N ILE A 273 2.41 -17.75 -15.55
CA ILE A 273 2.56 -18.12 -14.14
C ILE A 273 3.97 -18.65 -13.87
N LYS A 274 4.57 -19.42 -14.77
CA LYS A 274 5.98 -19.84 -14.64
C LYS A 274 6.95 -18.64 -14.69
N PHE A 275 6.69 -17.64 -15.54
CA PHE A 275 7.45 -16.38 -15.55
C PHE A 275 7.25 -15.57 -14.25
N LEU A 276 6.02 -15.44 -13.77
CA LEU A 276 5.72 -14.78 -12.49
C LEU A 276 6.31 -15.54 -11.30
N GLN A 277 6.39 -16.87 -11.34
CA GLN A 277 7.08 -17.72 -10.36
C GLN A 277 8.61 -17.59 -10.46
N ALA A 278 9.17 -17.35 -11.66
CA ALA A 278 10.59 -17.09 -11.85
C ALA A 278 10.98 -15.69 -11.37
N PHE A 279 10.12 -14.68 -11.58
CA PHE A 279 10.21 -13.36 -10.94
C PHE A 279 10.07 -13.49 -9.41
N ASN A 280 9.10 -14.29 -8.95
CA ASN A 280 8.84 -14.61 -7.55
C ASN A 280 9.59 -15.87 -7.09
N LYS A 281 10.91 -15.92 -7.34
CA LYS A 281 11.79 -16.97 -6.78
C LYS A 281 11.70 -16.99 -5.23
N GLU A 282 11.28 -15.88 -4.64
CA GLU A 282 10.74 -15.75 -3.28
C GLU A 282 9.20 -15.99 -3.31
N ARG A 283 8.81 -17.19 -2.89
CA ARG A 283 7.49 -17.82 -3.00
C ARG A 283 6.31 -16.91 -2.57
N LYS A 284 5.26 -16.86 -3.41
CA LYS A 284 3.83 -16.48 -3.13
C LYS A 284 3.37 -15.03 -3.38
N LEU A 285 3.70 -14.42 -4.51
CA LEU A 285 3.35 -13.00 -4.77
C LEU A 285 2.66 -12.76 -6.11
N CYS A 286 1.63 -13.57 -6.39
CA CYS A 286 0.61 -13.17 -7.37
C CYS A 286 -0.63 -12.82 -6.55
N GLY A 287 -1.33 -11.72 -6.88
CA GLY A 287 -2.46 -11.12 -6.14
C GLY A 287 -3.70 -12.01 -5.86
N LEU A 288 -3.54 -13.33 -5.95
CA LEU A 288 -4.40 -14.40 -5.44
C LEU A 288 -4.23 -14.63 -3.92
N PHE A 289 -3.18 -14.08 -3.30
CA PHE A 289 -2.98 -14.12 -1.84
C PHE A 289 -3.27 -12.76 -1.21
N SER A 290 -3.78 -12.76 0.02
CA SER A 290 -4.07 -11.54 0.79
C SER A 290 -2.77 -10.75 1.04
N PRO A 291 -2.57 -9.57 0.40
CA PRO A 291 -1.30 -8.84 0.50
C PRO A 291 -0.89 -8.53 1.95
N LEU A 292 -1.86 -8.23 2.82
CA LEU A 292 -1.63 -7.88 4.24
C LEU A 292 -1.15 -9.07 5.09
N GLN A 293 -1.21 -10.30 4.55
CA GLN A 293 -0.79 -11.51 5.25
C GLN A 293 0.59 -12.01 4.82
N SER A 294 1.23 -11.32 3.86
CA SER A 294 2.51 -11.73 3.29
C SER A 294 3.70 -11.34 4.17
N ILE A 295 4.73 -12.17 4.14
CA ILE A 295 6.04 -11.93 4.74
C ILE A 295 7.03 -11.66 3.60
N TYR A 296 7.72 -10.53 3.67
CA TYR A 296 8.63 -10.00 2.65
C TYR A 296 10.10 -10.08 3.08
N ILE A 297 10.34 -9.98 4.38
CA ILE A 297 11.67 -9.89 4.97
C ILE A 297 11.81 -10.95 6.07
N SER A 298 13.04 -11.27 6.50
CA SER A 298 13.29 -12.37 7.46
C SER A 298 14.40 -12.08 8.46
N GLU A 299 14.62 -10.79 8.75
CA GLU A 299 15.63 -10.31 9.69
C GLU A 299 15.13 -10.34 11.13
N GLU A 300 16.06 -10.16 12.08
CA GLU A 300 15.73 -10.10 13.49
C GLU A 300 14.97 -8.81 13.85
N PRO A 301 13.93 -8.91 14.71
CA PRO A 301 13.16 -7.76 15.16
C PRO A 301 14.00 -6.80 16.00
N PRO A 302 13.71 -5.49 15.96
CA PRO A 302 14.23 -4.54 16.94
C PRO A 302 13.79 -4.88 18.37
N ILE A 303 14.61 -4.54 19.36
CA ILE A 303 14.26 -4.68 20.78
C ILE A 303 13.07 -3.76 21.07
N LEU A 304 12.10 -4.25 21.86
CA LEU A 304 10.87 -3.55 22.22
C LEU A 304 9.98 -3.12 21.05
N LEU A 305 10.09 -3.77 19.89
CA LEU A 305 9.38 -3.41 18.64
C LEU A 305 7.90 -3.03 18.83
N GLY A 306 7.09 -3.88 19.48
CA GLY A 306 5.66 -3.64 19.66
C GLY A 306 5.37 -2.37 20.46
N ARG A 307 6.22 -2.06 21.46
CA ARG A 307 6.12 -0.83 22.26
C ARG A 307 6.53 0.37 21.44
N SER A 308 7.68 0.34 20.80
CA SER A 308 8.17 1.46 19.98
C SER A 308 7.16 1.82 18.88
N ALA A 309 6.55 0.82 18.23
CA ALA A 309 5.49 1.04 17.26
C ALA A 309 4.24 1.70 17.87
N SER A 310 3.83 1.29 19.08
CA SER A 310 2.68 1.91 19.77
C SER A 310 2.96 3.36 20.17
N ILE A 311 4.15 3.65 20.70
CA ILE A 311 4.58 5.00 21.06
C ILE A 311 4.62 5.90 19.83
N LEU A 312 5.17 5.40 18.71
CA LEU A 312 5.18 6.12 17.45
C LEU A 312 3.76 6.42 16.95
N SER A 313 2.83 5.46 17.05
CA SER A 313 1.43 5.69 16.65
C SER A 313 0.78 6.76 17.52
N ILE A 314 0.98 6.69 18.84
CA ILE A 314 0.42 7.63 19.80
C ILE A 314 0.95 9.05 19.56
N SER A 315 2.23 9.21 19.21
CA SER A 315 2.80 10.54 18.93
C SER A 315 2.22 11.19 17.67
N GLN A 316 1.62 10.43 16.75
CA GLN A 316 0.97 10.99 15.56
C GLN A 316 -0.47 11.45 15.81
N LEU A 317 -1.18 10.89 16.80
CA LEU A 317 -2.60 11.20 17.06
C LEU A 317 -2.94 12.70 17.18
N PRO A 318 -2.12 13.57 17.81
CA PRO A 318 -2.41 15.01 17.91
C PRO A 318 -2.53 15.74 16.57
N GLN A 319 -1.91 15.18 15.52
CA GLN A 319 -1.89 15.74 14.16
C GLN A 319 -3.21 15.50 13.41
N TYR A 320 -4.05 14.58 13.91
CA TYR A 320 -5.29 14.17 13.28
C TYR A 320 -6.55 14.68 13.99
N VAL A 321 -7.64 14.73 13.24
CA VAL A 321 -9.03 14.96 13.69
C VAL A 321 -9.87 13.80 13.20
N LEU A 322 -10.84 13.38 14.00
CA LEU A 322 -11.85 12.43 13.55
C LEU A 322 -12.88 13.15 12.69
N ASP A 323 -12.99 12.76 11.43
CA ASP A 323 -14.05 13.19 10.53
C ASP A 323 -15.15 12.13 10.53
N SER A 324 -16.28 12.43 11.17
CA SER A 324 -17.42 11.53 11.29
C SER A 324 -18.14 11.32 9.96
N HIS A 325 -18.08 12.27 9.02
CA HIS A 325 -18.73 12.13 7.71
C HIS A 325 -17.97 11.17 6.81
N LEU A 326 -16.64 11.25 6.82
CA LEU A 326 -15.77 10.36 6.06
C LEU A 326 -15.50 9.05 6.79
N GLY A 327 -15.81 8.98 8.09
CA GLY A 327 -15.53 7.82 8.94
C GLY A 327 -14.03 7.53 9.01
N THR A 328 -13.21 8.59 9.14
CA THR A 328 -11.75 8.49 8.98
C THR A 328 -11.01 9.54 9.83
N LEU A 329 -9.69 9.38 9.99
CA LEU A 329 -8.84 10.40 10.62
C LEU A 329 -8.25 11.32 9.54
N THR A 330 -8.43 12.62 9.66
CA THR A 330 -7.98 13.62 8.68
C THR A 330 -7.07 14.66 9.33
N SER A 331 -6.37 15.43 8.49
CA SER A 331 -5.53 16.55 8.94
C SER A 331 -6.38 17.74 9.40
N LYS A 332 -6.00 18.35 10.53
CA LYS A 332 -6.60 19.61 11.04
C LYS A 332 -6.61 20.74 10.01
N THR A 333 -5.55 20.86 9.22
CA THR A 333 -5.29 21.99 8.32
C THR A 333 -5.57 21.67 6.85
N LYS A 334 -5.97 20.43 6.53
CA LYS A 334 -6.11 19.89 5.16
C LYS A 334 -4.88 20.14 4.25
N LYS A 335 -3.73 20.49 4.84
CA LYS A 335 -2.47 20.79 4.17
C LYS A 335 -1.32 20.18 4.96
N SER A 336 -0.48 19.42 4.24
CA SER A 336 0.85 18.92 4.61
C SER A 336 0.98 17.95 5.79
N ILE A 337 -0.07 17.18 6.14
CA ILE A 337 0.07 16.07 7.10
C ILE A 337 -0.11 14.77 6.32
N ILE A 338 0.77 13.81 6.59
CA ILE A 338 0.73 12.47 6.01
C ILE A 338 -0.58 11.78 6.40
N ASP A 339 -1.28 11.21 5.42
CA ASP A 339 -2.51 10.45 5.64
C ASP A 339 -2.29 9.32 6.67
N PHE A 340 -3.18 9.23 7.65
CA PHE A 340 -3.06 8.27 8.75
C PHE A 340 -3.19 6.83 8.26
N SER A 341 -3.99 6.59 7.22
CA SER A 341 -4.33 5.25 6.75
C SER A 341 -3.09 4.50 6.25
N PRO A 342 -2.28 5.06 5.34
CA PRO A 342 -0.96 4.51 4.99
C PRO A 342 -0.04 4.31 6.21
N VAL A 343 -0.02 5.22 7.18
CA VAL A 343 0.84 5.06 8.37
C VAL A 343 0.41 3.82 9.19
N ALA A 344 -0.88 3.68 9.48
CA ALA A 344 -1.43 2.57 10.25
C ALA A 344 -1.25 1.22 9.52
N ILE A 345 -1.53 1.18 8.21
CA ILE A 345 -1.31 -0.02 7.39
C ILE A 345 0.17 -0.36 7.29
N GLY A 346 1.04 0.64 7.15
CA GLY A 346 2.48 0.46 7.08
C GLY A 346 3.07 -0.12 8.35
N LEU A 347 2.66 0.40 9.51
CA LEU A 347 3.03 -0.15 10.82
C LEU A 347 2.58 -1.61 10.98
N GLY A 348 1.34 -1.91 10.61
CA GLY A 348 0.82 -3.28 10.71
C GLY A 348 1.54 -4.24 9.75
N THR A 349 1.82 -3.78 8.52
CA THR A 349 2.60 -4.54 7.53
C THR A 349 4.01 -4.80 8.05
N PHE A 350 4.64 -3.82 8.69
CA PHE A 350 5.97 -3.97 9.29
C PHE A 350 5.97 -4.95 10.48
N LEU A 351 5.02 -4.81 11.42
CA LEU A 351 4.89 -5.72 12.56
C LEU A 351 4.61 -7.16 12.12
N LYS A 352 3.86 -7.33 11.03
CA LYS A 352 3.54 -8.64 10.45
C LYS A 352 4.78 -9.41 10.00
N GLN A 353 5.90 -8.74 9.72
CA GLN A 353 7.15 -9.38 9.29
C GLN A 353 7.79 -10.23 10.40
N PHE A 354 7.38 -10.02 11.66
CA PHE A 354 7.98 -10.65 12.83
C PHE A 354 6.98 -11.56 13.56
N HIS A 355 7.43 -12.15 14.66
CA HIS A 355 6.59 -13.03 15.47
C HIS A 355 5.29 -12.30 15.93
N PRO A 356 4.11 -12.96 15.90
CA PRO A 356 2.82 -12.32 16.21
C PRO A 356 2.74 -11.65 17.59
N SER A 357 3.60 -12.03 18.54
CA SER A 357 3.69 -11.39 19.85
C SER A 357 3.93 -9.88 19.78
N HIS A 358 4.68 -9.38 18.79
CA HIS A 358 4.93 -7.94 18.66
C HIS A 358 3.67 -7.18 18.29
N MET A 359 2.83 -7.78 17.44
CA MET A 359 1.54 -7.21 17.06
C MET A 359 0.54 -7.25 18.23
N THR A 360 0.54 -8.34 19.01
CA THR A 360 -0.22 -8.41 20.27
C THR A 360 0.23 -7.33 21.26
N GLN A 361 1.54 -7.17 21.46
CA GLN A 361 2.09 -6.11 22.32
C GLN A 361 1.65 -4.72 21.86
N TYR A 362 1.77 -4.42 20.56
CA TYR A 362 1.31 -3.16 19.99
C TYR A 362 -0.15 -2.86 20.35
N VAL A 363 -1.05 -3.81 20.12
CA VAL A 363 -2.48 -3.68 20.41
C VAL A 363 -2.72 -3.47 21.90
N GLN A 364 -2.00 -4.18 22.77
CA GLN A 364 -2.13 -4.04 24.22
C GLN A 364 -1.71 -2.65 24.71
N TYR A 365 -0.57 -2.11 24.24
CA TYR A 365 -0.12 -0.77 24.64
C TYR A 365 -0.96 0.35 24.05
N MET A 366 -1.47 0.21 22.81
CA MET A 366 -2.48 1.12 22.27
C MET A 366 -3.77 1.06 23.09
N GLY A 367 -4.21 -0.13 23.51
CA GLY A 367 -5.38 -0.31 24.38
C GLY A 367 -5.20 0.31 25.76
N GLN A 368 -4.02 0.14 26.37
CA GLN A 368 -3.66 0.81 27.61
C GLN A 368 -3.75 2.34 27.47
N TYR A 369 -3.26 2.90 26.35
CA TYR A 369 -3.38 4.32 26.05
C TYR A 369 -4.84 4.79 25.89
N VAL A 370 -5.67 4.02 25.18
CA VAL A 370 -7.10 4.32 25.06
C VAL A 370 -7.77 4.35 26.44
N ARG A 371 -7.50 3.36 27.29
CA ARG A 371 -8.10 3.27 28.63
C ARG A 371 -7.70 4.41 29.54
N ILE A 372 -6.42 4.79 29.59
CA ILE A 372 -5.98 5.93 30.42
C ILE A 372 -6.55 7.25 29.88
N THR A 373 -6.67 7.42 28.56
CA THR A 373 -7.27 8.62 27.96
C THR A 373 -8.77 8.69 28.28
N ALA A 374 -9.47 7.57 28.23
CA ALA A 374 -10.88 7.47 28.64
C ALA A 374 -11.07 7.74 30.14
N GLU A 375 -10.18 7.24 31.00
CA GLU A 375 -10.21 7.51 32.44
C GLU A 375 -10.03 9.01 32.74
N ILE A 376 -9.15 9.70 32.02
CA ILE A 376 -8.99 11.16 32.17
C ILE A 376 -10.26 11.90 31.72
N ALA A 377 -10.86 11.48 30.60
CA ALA A 377 -12.03 12.16 30.03
C ALA A 377 -13.33 11.90 30.82
N TYR A 378 -13.50 10.72 31.40
CA TYR A 378 -14.75 10.28 32.04
C TYR A 378 -14.63 10.03 33.57
N GLY A 379 -13.42 9.90 34.11
CA GLY A 379 -13.14 9.40 35.47
C GLY A 379 -12.97 10.45 36.58
N GLY A 380 -13.14 11.75 36.30
CA GLY A 380 -13.43 12.72 37.36
C GLY A 380 -12.26 13.16 38.26
N VAL A 381 -11.15 13.64 37.70
CA VAL A 381 -10.48 14.79 38.35
C VAL A 381 -11.26 16.03 37.91
N TYR A 382 -12.19 16.47 38.75
CA TYR A 382 -12.98 17.69 38.54
C TYR A 382 -12.02 18.89 38.47
N ASP A 383 -11.65 19.31 37.26
CA ASP A 383 -11.18 20.65 36.98
C ASP A 383 -12.31 21.40 36.24
N PRO A 384 -13.01 22.34 36.90
CA PRO A 384 -14.19 23.01 36.35
C PRO A 384 -13.91 23.91 35.13
N HIS A 385 -12.66 23.94 34.63
CA HIS A 385 -12.28 24.65 33.41
C HIS A 385 -12.21 23.78 32.13
N ILE A 386 -12.45 22.46 32.19
CA ILE A 386 -12.07 21.52 31.11
C ILE A 386 -13.24 20.68 30.54
N LEU A 387 -14.50 21.00 30.81
CA LEU A 387 -15.63 20.37 30.10
C LEU A 387 -15.96 21.15 28.82
N SER A 388 -15.16 20.96 27.77
CA SER A 388 -15.60 21.22 26.40
C SER A 388 -15.92 19.89 25.71
N ALA A 389 -16.82 19.92 24.73
CA ALA A 389 -17.13 18.78 23.86
C ALA A 389 -15.89 18.18 23.14
N ASP A 390 -14.74 18.88 23.17
CA ASP A 390 -13.50 18.46 22.51
C ASP A 390 -12.82 17.27 23.21
N LEU A 391 -12.88 17.12 24.54
CA LEU A 391 -12.18 16.03 25.22
C LEU A 391 -12.75 14.64 24.89
N ALA A 392 -14.06 14.54 24.68
CA ALA A 392 -14.71 13.31 24.25
C ALA A 392 -14.21 12.90 22.85
N LEU A 393 -14.04 13.87 21.94
CA LEU A 393 -13.49 13.65 20.60
C LEU A 393 -12.01 13.24 20.64
N GLU A 394 -11.23 13.73 21.60
CA GLU A 394 -9.82 13.33 21.75
C GLU A 394 -9.66 11.85 22.17
N VAL A 395 -10.59 11.26 22.93
CA VAL A 395 -10.59 9.82 23.26
C VAL A 395 -10.96 8.94 22.06
N LEU A 396 -11.80 9.45 21.16
CA LEU A 396 -12.28 8.70 20.00
C LEU A 396 -11.18 8.48 18.95
N LYS A 397 -10.18 9.36 18.84
CA LYS A 397 -9.07 9.22 17.89
C LYS A 397 -8.21 7.97 18.11
N PRO A 398 -7.61 7.74 19.31
CA PRO A 398 -6.84 6.52 19.56
C PRO A 398 -7.70 5.25 19.46
N ALA A 399 -8.97 5.31 19.88
CA ALA A 399 -9.89 4.19 19.76
C ALA A 399 -10.16 3.86 18.27
N PHE A 400 -10.43 4.86 17.45
CA PHE A 400 -10.62 4.71 16.01
C PHE A 400 -9.37 4.15 15.34
N TRP A 401 -8.18 4.69 15.64
CA TRP A 401 -6.91 4.18 15.12
C TRP A 401 -6.74 2.69 15.44
N LEU A 402 -6.98 2.29 16.70
CA LEU A 402 -6.82 0.91 17.13
C LEU A 402 -7.86 -0.01 16.46
N MET A 403 -9.11 0.43 16.32
CA MET A 403 -10.14 -0.31 15.59
C MET A 403 -9.78 -0.51 14.12
N TYR A 404 -9.36 0.57 13.46
CA TYR A 404 -8.88 0.55 12.07
C TYR A 404 -7.74 -0.47 11.92
N PHE A 405 -6.72 -0.38 12.77
CA PHE A 405 -5.59 -1.29 12.77
C PHE A 405 -6.02 -2.75 12.97
N CYS A 406 -6.85 -3.03 13.98
CA CYS A 406 -7.30 -4.39 14.31
C CYS A 406 -8.06 -5.04 13.15
N ARG A 407 -8.92 -4.26 12.47
CA ARG A 407 -9.71 -4.71 11.33
C ARG A 407 -8.82 -5.12 10.15
N HIS A 408 -7.81 -4.32 9.80
CA HIS A 408 -6.95 -4.61 8.65
C HIS A 408 -5.89 -5.69 8.93
N MET A 409 -5.41 -5.79 10.18
CA MET A 409 -4.36 -6.75 10.54
C MET A 409 -4.89 -8.11 11.01
N SER A 410 -6.19 -8.36 10.85
CA SER A 410 -6.88 -9.59 11.26
C SER A 410 -6.63 -9.96 12.73
N ILE A 411 -6.65 -8.96 13.61
CA ILE A 411 -6.50 -9.18 15.06
C ILE A 411 -7.74 -9.91 15.58
N SER A 412 -7.54 -10.88 16.49
CA SER A 412 -8.66 -11.60 17.09
C SER A 412 -9.61 -10.64 17.81
N LYS A 413 -10.92 -10.77 17.57
CA LYS A 413 -11.95 -9.94 18.22
C LYS A 413 -11.81 -9.89 19.74
N ASN A 414 -11.54 -11.05 20.37
CA ASN A 414 -11.31 -11.15 21.81
C ASN A 414 -10.19 -10.20 22.30
N LEU A 415 -9.06 -10.12 21.59
CA LEU A 415 -7.97 -9.23 21.97
C LEU A 415 -8.35 -7.76 21.79
N ALA A 416 -9.05 -7.43 20.72
CA ALA A 416 -9.51 -6.07 20.45
C ALA A 416 -10.53 -5.60 21.52
N GLU A 417 -11.49 -6.46 21.88
CA GLU A 417 -12.52 -6.20 22.90
C GLU A 417 -11.91 -6.03 24.30
N LEU A 418 -10.85 -6.77 24.64
CA LEU A 418 -10.11 -6.58 25.90
C LEU A 418 -9.37 -5.24 25.96
N CYS A 419 -9.01 -4.68 24.81
CA CYS A 419 -8.21 -3.46 24.71
C CYS A 419 -9.07 -2.19 24.55
N LEU A 420 -10.30 -2.33 24.05
CA LEU A 420 -11.20 -1.21 23.74
C LEU A 420 -12.42 -1.21 24.67
N PRO A 421 -12.69 -0.13 25.42
CA PRO A 421 -13.93 0.04 26.16
C PRO A 421 -15.16 -0.07 25.23
N LEU A 422 -16.14 -0.91 25.59
CA LEU A 422 -17.34 -1.16 24.77
C LEU A 422 -18.15 0.11 24.47
N SER A 423 -18.16 1.07 25.38
CA SER A 423 -18.82 2.37 25.20
C SER A 423 -18.24 3.16 24.03
N LEU A 424 -16.91 3.15 23.87
CA LEU A 424 -16.23 3.85 22.77
C LEU A 424 -16.47 3.16 21.42
N VAL A 425 -16.49 1.82 21.41
CA VAL A 425 -16.81 1.05 20.20
C VAL A 425 -18.22 1.39 19.70
N ALA A 426 -19.20 1.47 20.61
CA ALA A 426 -20.57 1.84 20.26
C ALA A 426 -20.67 3.27 19.69
N MET A 427 -19.87 4.22 20.20
CA MET A 427 -19.83 5.59 19.71
C MET A 427 -19.21 5.72 18.31
N LEU A 428 -18.30 4.82 17.94
CA LEU A 428 -17.64 4.82 16.62
C LEU A 428 -18.39 4.00 15.55
N GLN A 429 -19.42 3.24 15.96
CA GLN A 429 -20.28 2.45 15.07
C GLN A 429 -21.62 3.13 14.75
N MET A 430 -21.92 4.27 15.39
CA MET A 430 -23.02 5.17 15.05
C MET A 430 -22.55 6.24 14.07
#